data_AF-A0A158EIX9-F1
#
_entry.id   AF-A0A158EIX9-F1
#
_cell.length_a   1.000
_cell.length_b   1.000
_cell.length_c   1.000
_cell.angle_alpha   90.00
_cell.angle_beta   90.00
_cell.angle_gamma   90.00
#
_symmetry.space_group_name_H-M   'P 1'
#
loop_
_entity.id
_entity.type
_entity.pdbx_description
1 polymer ?
#
loop_
_entity_poly.entity_id
_entity_poly.type
_entity_poly.pdbx_seq_one_letter_code
_entity_poly.pdbx_strand_id
1 'polypeptide(L)'
;MDGFVTLLHLMRQGEIGLLLRATVNGCRDLARALTKREPHYVPLVGPPGSSALITAPGAEEGYTALAGPTWRNQACARTSLAVGLNRPTSYASRVSCPILVQVGTNDHVVPPGAARRAAKKAGRWAQLLEYPVDHFDVYEGPWHERVLSDQVEFLSRVLGD
;
A
#
# COMPACT_ATOMS: atom_id res chain seq x y z
N MET A 1 -3.88 -5.44 -3.06
CA MET A 1 -4.91 -4.43 -3.35
C MET A 1 -5.73 -4.83 -4.56
N ASP A 2 -7.02 -4.49 -4.59
CA ASP A 2 -7.84 -4.58 -5.80
C ASP A 2 -8.17 -3.14 -6.21
N GLY A 3 -7.53 -2.64 -7.27
CA GLY A 3 -7.62 -1.23 -7.66
C GLY A 3 -9.06 -0.73 -7.86
N PHE A 4 -10.01 -1.61 -8.17
CA PHE A 4 -11.44 -1.27 -8.28
C PHE A 4 -12.10 -1.04 -6.91
N VAL A 5 -11.70 -1.79 -5.88
CA VAL A 5 -12.19 -1.58 -4.51
C VAL A 5 -11.57 -0.33 -3.90
N THR A 6 -10.31 -0.04 -4.22
CA THR A 6 -9.68 1.24 -3.90
C THR A 6 -10.43 2.39 -4.60
N LEU A 7 -10.75 2.26 -5.89
CA LEU A 7 -11.55 3.25 -6.64
C LEU A 7 -12.91 3.53 -5.96
N LEU A 8 -13.63 2.48 -5.55
CA LEU A 8 -14.92 2.60 -4.84
C LEU A 8 -14.80 3.24 -3.46
N HIS A 9 -13.71 2.99 -2.74
CA HIS A 9 -13.44 3.62 -1.45
C HIS A 9 -13.16 5.12 -1.61
N LEU A 10 -12.33 5.49 -2.60
CA LEU A 10 -12.03 6.89 -2.95
C LEU A 10 -13.28 7.65 -3.43
N MET A 11 -14.15 7.00 -4.22
CA MET A 11 -15.44 7.59 -4.63
C MET A 11 -16.38 7.83 -3.44
N ARG A 12 -16.41 6.91 -2.46
CA ARG A 12 -17.23 7.06 -1.24
C ARG A 12 -16.72 8.14 -0.28
N GLN A 13 -15.45 8.52 -0.38
CA GLN A 13 -14.81 9.57 0.42
C GLN A 13 -14.91 10.97 -0.23
N GLY A 14 -15.56 11.11 -1.39
CA GLY A 14 -15.65 12.38 -2.11
C GLY A 14 -14.41 12.75 -2.93
N GLU A 15 -13.50 11.79 -3.16
CA GLU A 15 -12.18 12.02 -3.75
C GLU A 15 -12.13 11.80 -5.28
N ILE A 16 -13.23 12.06 -5.98
CA ILE A 16 -13.27 12.01 -7.47
C ILE A 16 -12.21 12.95 -8.05
N GLY A 17 -11.98 14.10 -7.41
CA GLY A 17 -10.93 15.04 -7.78
C GLY A 17 -9.52 14.44 -7.68
N LEU A 18 -9.26 13.60 -6.68
CA LEU A 18 -7.97 12.92 -6.52
C LEU A 18 -7.76 11.88 -7.64
N LEU A 19 -8.77 11.07 -7.94
CA LEU A 19 -8.73 10.09 -9.04
C LEU A 19 -8.49 10.76 -10.41
N LEU A 20 -9.16 11.88 -10.68
CA LEU A 20 -8.97 12.66 -11.90
C LEU A 20 -7.55 13.22 -11.98
N ARG A 21 -7.06 13.87 -10.92
CA ARG A 21 -5.69 14.40 -10.86
C ARG A 21 -4.65 13.28 -11.01
N ALA A 22 -4.86 12.15 -10.34
CA ALA A 22 -3.97 11.00 -10.41
C ALA A 22 -3.90 10.44 -11.85
N THR A 23 -5.03 10.35 -12.54
CA THR A 23 -5.09 9.92 -13.95
C THR A 23 -4.40 10.92 -14.88
N VAL A 24 -4.71 12.22 -14.74
CA VAL A 24 -4.11 13.28 -15.58
C VAL A 24 -2.61 13.35 -15.38
N ASN A 25 -2.13 13.40 -14.14
CA ASN A 25 -0.71 13.42 -13.83
C ASN A 25 -0.02 12.13 -14.31
N GLY A 26 -0.68 10.97 -14.15
CA GLY A 26 -0.20 9.68 -14.60
C GLY A 26 -0.02 9.62 -16.12
N CYS A 27 -1.03 10.03 -16.88
CA CYS A 27 -0.96 10.08 -18.35
C CYS A 27 0.09 11.09 -18.84
N ARG A 28 0.21 12.25 -18.17
CA ARG A 28 1.25 13.24 -18.47
C ARG A 28 2.65 12.66 -18.29
N ASP A 29 2.89 11.96 -17.19
CA ASP A 29 4.18 11.32 -16.93
C ASP A 29 4.45 10.17 -17.90
N LEU A 30 3.44 9.37 -18.23
CA LEU A 30 3.56 8.30 -19.23
C LEU A 30 3.97 8.87 -20.60
N ALA A 31 3.35 9.96 -21.05
CA ALA A 31 3.72 10.62 -22.30
C ALA A 31 5.17 11.14 -22.28
N ARG A 32 5.63 11.68 -21.15
CA ARG A 32 7.03 12.10 -20.96
C ARG A 32 7.99 10.91 -21.02
N ALA A 33 7.65 9.80 -20.36
CA ALA A 33 8.45 8.58 -20.39
C ALA A 33 8.59 8.02 -21.82
N LEU A 34 7.48 7.96 -22.57
CA LEU A 34 7.47 7.50 -23.97
C LEU A 34 8.29 8.41 -24.89
N THR A 35 8.40 9.70 -24.56
CA THR A 35 9.19 10.69 -25.31
C THR A 35 10.60 10.92 -24.72
N LYS A 36 11.06 10.06 -23.80
CA LYS A 36 12.37 10.14 -23.12
C LYS A 36 12.65 11.49 -22.43
N ARG A 37 11.61 12.17 -21.96
CA ARG A 37 11.71 13.41 -21.17
C ARG A 37 11.84 13.09 -19.68
N GLU A 38 12.30 14.07 -18.89
CA GLU A 38 12.34 13.95 -17.43
C GLU A 38 10.96 13.58 -16.86
N PRO A 39 10.90 12.71 -15.83
CA PRO A 39 9.63 12.31 -15.24
C PRO A 39 8.83 13.49 -14.68
N HIS A 40 7.51 13.41 -14.77
CA HIS A 40 6.60 14.27 -14.03
C HIS A 40 6.33 13.65 -12.67
N TYR A 41 6.86 14.28 -11.63
CA TYR A 41 6.69 13.84 -10.25
C TYR A 41 5.48 14.50 -9.59
N VAL A 42 4.85 13.76 -8.68
CA VAL A 42 3.87 14.27 -7.71
C VAL A 42 4.36 13.89 -6.30
N PRO A 43 3.86 14.56 -5.24
CA PRO A 43 4.17 14.13 -3.88
C PRO A 43 3.77 12.66 -3.65
N LEU A 44 4.58 11.91 -2.90
CA LEU A 44 4.23 10.55 -2.49
C LEU A 44 3.19 10.59 -1.38
N VAL A 45 3.44 11.39 -0.35
CA VAL A 45 2.53 11.65 0.78
C VAL A 45 2.16 13.13 0.83
N GLY A 46 1.00 13.44 1.37
CA GLY A 46 0.57 14.82 1.60
C GLY A 46 -0.81 14.89 2.24
N PRO A 47 -1.33 16.10 2.49
CA PRO A 47 -2.59 16.26 3.18
C PRO A 47 -3.78 15.76 2.34
N PRO A 48 -4.90 15.39 2.99
CA PRO A 48 -6.17 15.11 2.33
C PRO A 48 -6.53 16.18 1.28
N GLY A 49 -6.95 15.73 0.09
CA GLY A 49 -7.34 16.62 -1.01
C GLY A 49 -6.19 17.24 -1.82
N SER A 50 -4.93 16.91 -1.53
CA SER A 50 -3.77 17.30 -2.34
C SER A 50 -3.66 16.48 -3.65
N SER A 51 -2.54 16.58 -4.37
CA SER A 51 -2.23 15.71 -5.52
C SER A 51 -1.27 14.57 -5.15
N ALA A 52 -1.06 14.32 -3.86
CA ALA A 52 -0.20 13.23 -3.40
C ALA A 52 -0.80 11.86 -3.72
N LEU A 53 0.05 10.82 -3.77
CA LEU A 53 -0.43 9.45 -3.97
C LEU A 53 -1.07 8.85 -2.71
N ILE A 54 -0.63 9.27 -1.53
CA ILE A 54 -1.14 8.85 -0.23
C ILE A 54 -1.60 10.10 0.52
N THR A 55 -2.89 10.15 0.82
CA THR A 55 -3.56 11.33 1.42
C THR A 55 -4.35 11.00 2.67
N ALA A 56 -4.18 9.80 3.23
CA ALA A 56 -4.87 9.40 4.45
C ALA A 56 -4.44 10.28 5.64
N PRO A 57 -5.34 10.56 6.60
CA PRO A 57 -4.99 11.27 7.83
C PRO A 57 -3.79 10.63 8.53
N GLY A 58 -2.85 11.44 9.04
CA GLY A 58 -1.65 10.96 9.72
C GLY A 58 -0.56 10.36 8.80
N ALA A 59 -0.84 10.11 7.52
CA ALA A 59 0.12 9.43 6.66
C ALA A 59 1.37 10.24 6.32
N GLU A 60 1.25 11.56 6.19
CA GLU A 60 2.41 12.43 5.94
C GLU A 60 3.37 12.44 7.13
N GLU A 61 2.84 12.54 8.35
CA GLU A 61 3.61 12.49 9.60
C GLU A 61 4.26 11.11 9.77
N GLY A 62 3.47 10.04 9.70
CA GLY A 62 3.96 8.67 9.86
C GLY A 62 5.02 8.30 8.82
N TYR A 63 4.85 8.70 7.57
CA TYR A 63 5.87 8.43 6.54
C TYR A 63 7.14 9.25 6.75
N THR A 64 7.01 10.53 7.13
CA THR A 64 8.17 11.42 7.32
C THR A 64 8.99 11.01 8.56
N ALA A 65 8.34 10.49 9.61
CA ALA A 65 9.03 9.92 10.77
C ALA A 65 9.96 8.73 10.40
N LEU A 66 9.59 7.98 9.36
CA LEU A 66 10.36 6.83 8.85
C LEU A 66 11.34 7.19 7.74
N ALA A 67 11.22 8.39 7.16
CA ALA A 67 11.98 8.78 5.99
C ALA A 67 13.46 9.02 6.36
N GLY A 68 14.36 8.41 5.57
CA GLY A 68 15.80 8.65 5.70
C GLY A 68 16.21 10.07 5.23
N PRO A 69 17.43 10.51 5.57
CA PRO A 69 17.89 11.90 5.33
C PRO A 69 18.02 12.28 3.85
N THR A 70 18.06 11.29 2.95
CA THR A 70 18.14 11.51 1.50
C THR A 70 16.78 11.39 0.80
N TRP A 71 15.73 11.10 1.55
CA TRP A 71 14.39 10.92 1.00
C TRP A 71 13.87 12.21 0.38
N ARG A 72 13.11 12.04 -0.70
CA ARG A 72 12.39 13.13 -1.37
C ARG A 72 10.94 12.72 -1.45
N ASN A 73 10.04 13.64 -1.10
CA ASN A 73 8.61 13.44 -1.26
C ASN A 73 8.20 13.51 -2.74
N GLN A 74 8.61 12.51 -3.53
CA GLN A 74 8.44 12.47 -4.98
C GLN A 74 8.16 11.04 -5.44
N ALA A 75 7.09 10.88 -6.22
CA ALA A 75 6.79 9.66 -6.96
C ALA A 75 6.53 10.00 -8.43
N CYS A 76 7.01 9.16 -9.34
CA CYS A 76 6.64 9.28 -10.76
C CYS A 76 5.12 9.19 -10.87
N ALA A 77 4.47 10.18 -11.47
CA ALA A 77 3.02 10.23 -11.44
C ALA A 77 2.39 9.04 -12.17
N ARG A 78 3.07 8.40 -13.14
CA ARG A 78 2.57 7.19 -13.81
C ARG A 78 2.36 6.00 -12.86
N THR A 79 2.95 6.03 -11.66
CA THR A 79 2.72 5.01 -10.62
C THR A 79 1.24 4.92 -10.23
N SER A 80 0.49 6.03 -10.26
CA SER A 80 -0.96 6.01 -9.98
C SER A 80 -1.74 5.10 -10.94
N LEU A 81 -1.38 5.11 -12.22
CA LEU A 81 -1.99 4.26 -13.24
C LEU A 81 -1.68 2.78 -12.97
N ALA A 82 -0.42 2.48 -12.62
CA ALA A 82 0.00 1.12 -12.30
C ALA A 82 -0.72 0.58 -11.05
N VAL A 83 -0.88 1.40 -10.00
CA VAL A 83 -1.61 1.02 -8.78
C VAL A 83 -3.06 0.66 -9.09
N GLY A 84 -3.76 1.45 -9.91
CA GLY A 84 -5.15 1.16 -10.30
C GLY A 84 -5.31 -0.14 -11.11
N LEU A 85 -4.30 -0.50 -11.89
CA LEU A 85 -4.29 -1.69 -12.73
C LEU A 85 -3.77 -2.94 -12.00
N ASN A 86 -3.11 -2.79 -10.85
CA ASN A 86 -2.51 -3.90 -10.12
C ASN A 86 -3.59 -4.74 -9.39
N ARG A 87 -3.66 -6.05 -9.70
CA ARG A 87 -4.65 -6.99 -9.14
C ARG A 87 -4.00 -8.23 -8.49
N PRO A 88 -3.07 -8.10 -7.52
CA PRO A 88 -2.36 -9.23 -6.91
C PRO A 88 -3.30 -10.26 -6.27
N THR A 89 -4.43 -9.81 -5.69
CA THR A 89 -5.43 -10.71 -5.09
C THR A 89 -6.07 -11.68 -6.11
N SER A 90 -5.99 -11.42 -7.41
CA SER A 90 -6.46 -12.37 -8.44
C SER A 90 -5.52 -13.58 -8.60
N TYR A 91 -4.25 -13.43 -8.23
CA TYR A 91 -3.22 -14.47 -8.32
C TYR A 91 -2.97 -15.22 -7.01
N ALA A 92 -3.59 -14.79 -5.91
CA ALA A 92 -3.34 -15.36 -4.58
C ALA A 92 -3.62 -16.87 -4.48
N SER A 93 -4.56 -17.41 -5.27
CA SER A 93 -4.81 -18.87 -5.32
C SER A 93 -3.72 -19.67 -6.03
N ARG A 94 -2.76 -19.01 -6.68
CA ARG A 94 -1.61 -19.65 -7.33
C ARG A 94 -0.39 -19.77 -6.42
N VAL A 95 -0.46 -19.20 -5.21
CA VAL A 95 0.60 -19.35 -4.21
C VAL A 95 0.71 -20.82 -3.83
N SER A 96 1.93 -21.36 -3.86
CA SER A 96 2.24 -22.77 -3.58
C SER A 96 3.28 -22.94 -2.48
N CYS A 97 3.51 -21.90 -1.68
CA CYS A 97 4.42 -21.89 -0.54
C CYS A 97 3.78 -21.17 0.65
N PRO A 98 4.21 -21.45 1.89
CA PRO A 98 3.70 -20.76 3.07
C PRO A 98 3.89 -19.24 2.96
N ILE A 99 2.85 -18.48 3.30
CA ILE A 99 2.88 -17.02 3.40
C ILE A 99 2.29 -16.54 4.73
N LEU A 100 2.89 -15.51 5.29
CA LEU A 100 2.34 -14.74 6.40
C LEU A 100 1.67 -13.48 5.85
N VAL A 101 0.43 -13.23 6.26
CA VAL A 101 -0.32 -12.01 5.93
C VAL A 101 -0.62 -11.29 7.24
N GLN A 102 0.03 -10.15 7.47
CA GLN A 102 -0.16 -9.31 8.65
C GLN A 102 -0.96 -8.06 8.27
N VAL A 103 -1.96 -7.73 9.09
CA VAL A 103 -2.96 -6.70 8.74
C VAL A 103 -3.28 -5.81 9.94
N GLY A 104 -3.21 -4.49 9.76
CA GLY A 104 -3.81 -3.52 10.68
C GLY A 104 -5.31 -3.41 10.46
N THR A 105 -6.13 -3.65 11.48
CA THR A 105 -7.59 -3.55 11.38
C THR A 105 -8.07 -2.11 11.32
N ASN A 106 -7.26 -1.16 11.77
CA ASN A 106 -7.54 0.27 11.80
C ASN A 106 -6.75 1.02 10.72
N ASP A 107 -6.17 0.31 9.74
CA ASP A 107 -5.37 0.90 8.67
C ASP A 107 -6.20 1.88 7.81
N HIS A 108 -5.88 3.17 7.93
CA HIS A 108 -6.50 4.27 7.20
C HIS A 108 -5.88 4.52 5.82
N VAL A 109 -4.73 3.90 5.51
CA VAL A 109 -4.05 4.02 4.20
C VAL A 109 -4.51 2.91 3.25
N VAL A 110 -4.55 1.67 3.74
CA VAL A 110 -4.84 0.46 2.96
C VAL A 110 -5.85 -0.41 3.70
N PRO A 111 -7.16 -0.28 3.40
CA PRO A 111 -8.17 -1.06 4.10
C PRO A 111 -7.92 -2.58 4.06
N PRO A 112 -8.11 -3.29 5.19
CA PRO A 112 -7.64 -4.67 5.40
C PRO A 112 -8.29 -5.71 4.48
N GLY A 113 -9.43 -5.37 3.88
CA GLY A 113 -10.24 -6.30 3.09
C GLY A 113 -9.50 -6.94 1.92
N ALA A 114 -8.58 -6.23 1.26
CA ALA A 114 -7.82 -6.80 0.14
C ALA A 114 -6.81 -7.88 0.61
N ALA A 115 -6.16 -7.66 1.76
CA ALA A 115 -5.24 -8.61 2.37
C ALA A 115 -5.98 -9.84 2.90
N ARG A 116 -7.11 -9.64 3.61
CA ARG A 116 -8.01 -10.73 4.05
C ARG A 116 -8.47 -11.60 2.87
N ARG A 117 -8.88 -10.98 1.75
CA ARG A 117 -9.27 -11.72 0.54
C ARG A 117 -8.09 -12.49 -0.08
N ALA A 118 -6.89 -11.93 -0.07
CA ALA A 118 -5.70 -12.62 -0.57
C ALA A 118 -5.36 -13.84 0.29
N ALA A 119 -5.32 -13.69 1.63
CA ALA A 119 -5.12 -14.80 2.56
C ALA A 119 -6.15 -15.91 2.35
N LYS A 120 -7.45 -15.55 2.28
CA LYS A 120 -8.52 -16.53 2.02
C LYS A 120 -8.32 -17.30 0.71
N LYS A 121 -7.88 -16.62 -0.36
CA LYS A 121 -7.63 -17.24 -1.67
C LYS A 121 -6.39 -18.14 -1.69
N ALA A 122 -5.35 -17.78 -0.96
CA ALA A 122 -4.15 -18.63 -0.80
C ALA A 122 -4.44 -19.89 0.01
N GLY A 123 -5.54 -19.92 0.79
CA GLY A 123 -6.04 -21.10 1.45
C GLY A 123 -5.05 -21.64 2.47
N ARG A 124 -4.75 -22.95 2.41
CA ARG A 124 -3.83 -23.63 3.34
C ARG A 124 -2.43 -23.02 3.42
N TRP A 125 -2.03 -22.25 2.41
CA TRP A 125 -0.72 -21.63 2.35
C TRP A 125 -0.63 -20.35 3.20
N ALA A 126 -1.74 -19.75 3.59
CA ALA A 126 -1.71 -18.47 4.30
C ALA A 126 -1.96 -18.62 5.80
N GLN A 127 -1.12 -17.96 6.59
CA GLN A 127 -1.43 -17.56 7.96
C GLN A 127 -1.81 -16.08 7.96
N LEU A 128 -3.02 -15.75 8.46
CA LEU A 128 -3.47 -14.37 8.63
C LEU A 128 -3.35 -13.97 10.10
N LEU A 129 -2.67 -12.85 10.37
CA LEU A 129 -2.61 -12.20 11.68
C LEU A 129 -3.15 -10.78 11.56
N GLU A 130 -3.94 -10.37 12.54
CA GLU A 130 -4.60 -9.07 12.57
C GLU A 130 -4.29 -8.32 13.87
N TYR A 131 -4.02 -7.02 13.75
CA TYR A 131 -3.60 -6.16 14.86
C TYR A 131 -4.48 -4.89 14.88
N PRO A 132 -4.87 -4.38 16.07
CA PRO A 132 -5.68 -3.17 16.20
C PRO A 132 -4.86 -1.88 16.01
N VAL A 133 -4.18 -1.77 14.86
CA VAL A 133 -3.19 -0.73 14.55
C VAL A 133 -3.50 -0.04 13.22
N ASP A 134 -3.03 1.19 13.07
CA ASP A 134 -2.99 1.92 11.81
C ASP A 134 -1.73 1.55 10.99
N HIS A 135 -1.61 2.09 9.78
CA HIS A 135 -0.60 1.72 8.78
C HIS A 135 0.84 1.88 9.27
N PHE A 136 1.13 2.94 10.02
CA PHE A 136 2.49 3.31 10.41
C PHE A 136 2.89 2.84 11.82
N ASP A 137 1.92 2.41 12.64
CA ASP A 137 2.13 1.95 14.01
C ASP A 137 3.08 0.73 14.10
N VAL A 138 3.24 -0.03 13.02
CA VAL A 138 4.05 -1.25 12.98
C VAL A 138 5.54 -1.02 12.76
N TYR A 139 5.96 0.23 12.54
CA TYR A 139 7.37 0.56 12.26
C TYR A 139 8.14 1.02 13.48
N GLU A 140 7.46 1.36 14.58
CA GLU A 140 8.09 1.71 15.86
C GLU A 140 7.26 1.22 17.07
N GLY A 141 7.85 1.32 18.25
CA GLY A 141 7.17 0.99 19.51
C GLY A 141 6.78 -0.50 19.66
N PRO A 142 5.83 -0.81 20.57
CA PRO A 142 5.50 -2.18 20.94
C PRO A 142 4.92 -3.03 19.81
N TRP A 143 4.20 -2.40 18.87
CA TRP A 143 3.63 -3.11 17.73
C TRP A 143 4.70 -3.54 16.73
N HIS A 144 5.76 -2.75 16.57
CA HIS A 144 6.92 -3.16 15.77
C HIS A 144 7.56 -4.43 16.34
N GLU A 145 7.82 -4.49 17.65
CA GLU A 145 8.38 -5.68 18.30
C GLU A 145 7.46 -6.90 18.13
N ARG A 146 6.15 -6.72 18.31
CA ARG A 146 5.18 -7.79 18.17
C ARG A 146 5.12 -8.32 16.73
N VAL A 147 5.01 -7.44 15.75
CA VAL A 147 4.93 -7.79 14.33
C VAL A 147 6.21 -8.49 13.88
N LEU A 148 7.38 -8.01 14.31
CA LEU A 148 8.66 -8.66 14.04
C LEU A 148 8.75 -10.05 14.68
N SER A 149 8.34 -10.19 15.94
CA SER A 149 8.33 -11.48 16.62
C SER A 149 7.49 -12.51 15.86
N ASP A 150 6.29 -12.13 15.42
CA ASP A 150 5.40 -13.00 14.65
C ASP A 150 6.00 -13.36 13.26
N GLN A 151 6.74 -12.42 12.63
CA GLN A 151 7.46 -12.68 11.37
C GLN A 151 8.60 -13.70 11.56
N VAL A 152 9.41 -13.51 12.60
CA VAL A 152 10.53 -14.39 12.94
C VAL A 152 10.03 -15.78 13.33
N GLU A 153 8.96 -15.89 14.12
CA GLU A 153 8.33 -17.17 14.46
C GLU A 153 7.83 -17.89 13.20
N PHE A 154 7.13 -17.17 12.32
CA PHE A 154 6.65 -17.74 11.05
C PHE A 154 7.81 -18.27 10.21
N LEU A 155 8.86 -17.48 10.00
CA LEU A 155 10.02 -17.88 9.21
C LEU A 155 10.75 -19.06 9.85
N SER A 156 10.95 -19.04 11.17
CA SER A 156 11.61 -20.13 11.89
C SER A 156 10.84 -21.44 11.78
N ARG A 157 9.50 -21.40 11.78
CA ARG A 157 8.68 -22.61 11.63
C ARG A 157 8.64 -23.15 10.19
N VAL A 158 8.70 -22.28 9.18
CA VAL A 158 8.57 -22.72 7.76
C VAL A 158 9.90 -22.95 7.06
N LEU A 159 11.00 -22.42 7.59
CA LEU A 159 12.36 -22.57 7.06
C LEU A 159 13.35 -23.22 8.04
N GLY A 160 13.03 -23.28 9.34
CA GLY A 160 13.87 -23.96 10.31
C GLY A 160 13.76 -25.48 10.12
N ASP A 161 14.91 -26.14 10.11
CA ASP A 161 15.05 -27.60 10.02
C ASP A 161 14.37 -28.33 11.19
#